data_AF-A0A928D9W8-F1
#
_entry.id   AF-A0A928D9W8-F1
#
_cell.length_a   1.000
_cell.length_b   1.000
_cell.length_c   1.000
_cell.angle_alpha   90.00
_cell.angle_beta   90.00
_cell.angle_gamma   90.00
#
_symmetry.space_group_name_H-M   'P 1'
#
loop_
_entity.id
_entity.type
_entity.pdbx_description
1 polymer ?
#
loop_
_entity_poly.entity_id
_entity_poly.type
_entity_poly.pdbx_seq_one_letter_code
_entity_poly.pdbx_strand_id
1 'polypeptide(L)'
;DFSDVVDANLRRTVQLVRGYVRAGGMTLPEDESLMPPSLLAPAMDYAAYDLLKRFSVEISEPRRRAREDALSIFKEVGSGRMKVEPHEVTATSGAALPSFAAIRPERRLDTL
;
A
#
# COMPACT_ATOMS: atom_id res chain seq x y z
N ASP A 1 20.57 12.61 -1.71
CA ASP A 1 20.76 11.36 -0.96
C ASP A 1 19.90 10.25 -1.58
N PHE A 2 20.20 8.96 -1.35
CA PHE A 2 19.36 7.84 -1.77
C PHE A 2 17.98 7.92 -1.10
N SER A 3 17.93 8.30 0.18
CA SER A 3 16.68 8.54 0.93
C SER A 3 15.78 9.55 0.21
N ASP A 4 16.33 10.73 -0.14
CA ASP A 4 15.58 11.79 -0.82
C ASP A 4 14.91 11.30 -2.11
N VAL A 5 15.60 10.43 -2.85
CA VAL A 5 15.09 9.88 -4.12
C VAL A 5 13.91 8.95 -3.88
N VAL A 6 14.01 8.08 -2.88
CA VAL A 6 12.92 7.17 -2.47
C VAL A 6 11.73 7.98 -1.97
N ASP A 7 11.95 8.92 -1.07
CA ASP A 7 10.90 9.77 -0.50
C ASP A 7 10.19 10.60 -1.57
N ALA A 8 10.95 11.18 -2.50
CA ALA A 8 10.38 11.91 -3.62
C ALA A 8 9.58 11.01 -4.57
N ASN A 9 9.97 9.74 -4.71
CA ASN A 9 9.24 8.77 -5.52
C ASN A 9 7.92 8.36 -4.85
N LEU A 10 7.96 8.00 -3.57
CA LEU A 10 6.77 7.63 -2.80
C LEU A 10 5.75 8.77 -2.79
N ARG A 11 6.21 10.00 -2.53
CA ARG A 11 5.35 11.20 -2.57
C ARG A 11 4.70 11.40 -3.93
N ARG A 12 5.46 11.25 -5.02
CA ARG A 12 4.93 11.34 -6.40
C ARG A 12 3.88 10.26 -6.67
N THR A 13 4.11 9.04 -6.22
CA THR A 13 3.15 7.94 -6.35
C THR A 13 1.87 8.21 -5.57
N VAL A 14 1.96 8.69 -4.33
CA VAL A 14 0.78 9.07 -3.54
C VAL A 14 -0.04 10.13 -4.29
N GLN A 15 0.61 11.18 -4.81
CA GLN A 15 -0.08 12.23 -5.58
C GLN A 15 -0.75 11.70 -6.85
N LEU A 16 -0.09 10.78 -7.56
CA LEU A 16 -0.67 10.11 -8.72
C LEU A 16 -1.95 9.36 -8.35
N VAL A 17 -1.89 8.52 -7.31
CA VAL A 17 -3.04 7.74 -6.83
C VAL A 17 -4.17 8.65 -6.37
N ARG A 18 -3.86 9.71 -5.60
CA ARG A 18 -4.84 10.71 -5.19
C ARG A 18 -5.52 11.39 -6.38
N GLY A 19 -4.78 11.63 -7.47
CA GLY A 19 -5.33 12.13 -8.73
C GLY A 19 -6.40 11.22 -9.32
N TYR A 20 -6.14 9.91 -9.39
CA TYR A 20 -7.13 8.94 -9.85
C TYR A 20 -8.34 8.85 -8.90
N VAL A 21 -8.12 8.82 -7.59
CA VAL A 21 -9.22 8.74 -6.62
C VAL A 21 -10.15 9.96 -6.71
N ARG A 22 -9.58 11.17 -6.84
CA ARG A 22 -10.36 12.41 -7.06
C ARG A 22 -11.12 12.37 -8.39
N ALA A 23 -10.48 11.88 -9.46
CA ALA A 23 -11.13 11.72 -10.76
C ALA A 23 -12.32 10.75 -10.71
N GLY A 24 -12.24 9.71 -9.88
CA GLY A 24 -13.33 8.79 -9.58
C GLY A 24 -14.46 9.40 -8.73
N GLY A 25 -14.38 10.67 -8.35
CA GLY A 25 -15.41 11.39 -7.61
C GLY A 25 -15.35 11.23 -6.08
N MET A 26 -14.25 10.69 -5.54
CA MET A 26 -14.07 10.53 -4.10
C MET A 26 -13.34 11.73 -3.48
N THR A 27 -13.88 12.24 -2.37
CA THR A 27 -13.21 13.22 -1.52
C THR A 27 -12.14 12.55 -0.65
N LEU A 28 -10.96 13.16 -0.59
CA LEU A 28 -9.82 12.67 0.19
C LEU A 28 -9.51 13.61 1.37
N PRO A 29 -8.82 13.11 2.41
CA PRO A 29 -8.28 13.96 3.47
C PRO A 29 -7.39 15.07 2.93
N GLU A 30 -7.35 16.21 3.64
CA GLU A 30 -6.48 17.35 3.30
C GLU A 30 -4.99 16.96 3.35
N ASP A 31 -4.61 16.06 4.26
CA ASP A 31 -3.26 15.51 4.32
C ASP A 31 -2.92 14.81 3.00
N GLU A 32 -1.98 15.39 2.27
CA GLU A 32 -1.55 14.91 0.96
C GLU A 32 -0.62 13.70 1.02
N SER A 33 -0.11 13.34 2.21
CA SER A 33 0.67 12.12 2.41
C SER A 33 -0.20 10.86 2.47
N LEU A 34 -1.50 11.04 2.65
CA LEU A 34 -2.46 9.95 2.82
C LEU A 34 -3.14 9.54 1.50
N MET A 35 -3.40 8.25 1.34
CA MET A 35 -4.18 7.68 0.24
C MET A 35 -4.97 6.47 0.75
N PRO A 36 -6.09 6.11 0.12
CA PRO A 36 -6.91 4.98 0.58
C PRO A 36 -6.10 3.69 0.81
N PRO A 37 -6.31 2.95 1.91
CA PRO A 37 -5.43 1.85 2.30
C PRO A 37 -5.45 0.70 1.28
N SER A 38 -6.61 0.47 0.66
CA SER A 38 -6.80 -0.54 -0.39
C SER A 38 -5.94 -0.30 -1.63
N LEU A 39 -5.42 0.92 -1.83
CA LEU A 39 -4.54 1.27 -2.95
C LEU A 39 -3.05 1.22 -2.59
N LEU A 40 -2.69 0.87 -1.34
CA LEU A 40 -1.30 0.84 -0.90
C LEU A 40 -0.46 -0.18 -1.68
N ALA A 41 -0.92 -1.42 -1.81
CA ALA A 41 -0.21 -2.47 -2.55
C ALA A 41 0.07 -2.09 -4.01
N PRO A 42 -0.95 -1.71 -4.84
CA PRO A 42 -0.68 -1.31 -6.21
C PRO A 42 0.18 -0.04 -6.30
N ALA A 43 0.06 0.90 -5.35
CA ALA A 43 0.95 2.06 -5.27
C ALA A 43 2.42 1.63 -5.05
N MET A 44 2.66 0.67 -4.17
CA MET A 44 4.01 0.15 -3.92
C MET A 44 4.58 -0.58 -5.13
N ASP A 45 3.79 -1.35 -5.87
CA ASP A 45 4.23 -2.01 -7.10
C ASP A 45 4.63 -1.01 -8.18
N TYR A 46 3.83 0.06 -8.35
CA TYR A 46 4.16 1.16 -9.25
C TYR A 46 5.46 1.87 -8.82
N ALA A 47 5.56 2.23 -7.54
CA ALA A 47 6.71 2.94 -6.99
C ALA A 47 8.00 2.11 -7.10
N ALA A 48 7.94 0.82 -6.78
CA ALA A 48 9.08 -0.08 -6.82
C ALA A 48 9.64 -0.21 -8.24
N TYR A 49 8.77 -0.34 -9.25
CA TYR A 49 9.21 -0.34 -10.64
C TYR A 49 9.95 0.95 -11.02
N ASP A 50 9.39 2.11 -10.67
CA ASP A 50 9.98 3.40 -11.01
C ASP A 50 11.36 3.60 -10.33
N LEU A 51 11.51 3.09 -9.10
CA LEU A 51 12.82 3.07 -8.41
C LEU A 51 13.82 2.15 -9.11
N LEU A 52 13.43 0.92 -9.43
CA LEU A 52 14.31 -0.04 -10.13
C LEU A 52 14.78 0.54 -11.47
N LYS A 53 13.87 1.16 -12.22
CA LYS A 53 14.19 1.85 -13.47
C LYS A 53 15.17 3.00 -13.24
N ARG A 54 14.96 3.81 -12.21
CA ARG A 54 15.80 4.97 -11.89
C ARG A 54 17.22 4.58 -11.48
N PHE A 55 17.37 3.46 -10.78
CA PHE A 55 18.67 2.93 -10.37
C PHE A 55 19.29 1.99 -11.41
N SER A 56 18.73 1.91 -12.62
CA SER A 56 19.22 1.06 -13.71
C SER A 56 19.35 -0.41 -13.32
N VAL A 57 18.47 -0.89 -12.41
CA VAL A 57 18.39 -2.29 -12.01
C VAL A 57 17.57 -3.04 -13.05
N GLU A 58 17.98 -4.27 -13.36
CA GLU A 58 17.23 -5.15 -14.26
C GLU A 58 15.81 -5.40 -13.70
N ILE A 59 14.80 -5.16 -14.54
CA ILE A 59 13.40 -5.30 -14.17
C ILE A 59 12.83 -6.58 -14.76
N SER A 60 12.51 -7.52 -13.88
CA SER A 60 11.89 -8.80 -14.24
C SER A 60 10.48 -8.63 -14.81
N GLU A 61 10.05 -9.59 -15.63
CA GLU A 61 8.70 -9.62 -16.21
C GLU A 61 7.58 -9.58 -15.15
N PRO A 62 7.65 -10.32 -14.03
CA PRO A 62 6.65 -10.19 -12.97
C PRO A 62 6.53 -8.77 -12.42
N ARG A 63 7.64 -8.02 -12.32
CA ARG A 63 7.63 -6.63 -11.84
C ARG A 63 7.04 -5.66 -12.88
N ARG A 64 7.23 -5.93 -14.17
CA ARG A 64 6.57 -5.19 -15.26
C ARG A 64 5.06 -5.38 -15.20
N ARG A 65 4.60 -6.63 -15.10
CA ARG A 65 3.18 -6.97 -14.98
C ARG A 65 2.54 -6.35 -13.74
N ALA A 66 3.19 -6.44 -12.58
CA ALA A 66 2.68 -5.82 -11.35
C ALA A 66 2.43 -4.31 -11.50
N ARG A 67 3.32 -3.60 -12.21
CA ARG A 67 3.10 -2.17 -12.53
C ARG A 67 1.93 -1.95 -13.48
N GLU A 68 1.79 -2.80 -14.50
CA GLU A 68 0.69 -2.71 -15.46
C GLU A 68 -0.66 -2.96 -14.78
N ASP A 69 -0.72 -3.97 -13.90
CA ASP A 69 -1.89 -4.28 -13.08
C ASP A 69 -2.23 -3.12 -12.14
N ALA A 70 -1.22 -2.54 -11.47
CA ALA A 70 -1.41 -1.33 -10.64
C ALA A 70 -1.98 -0.16 -11.45
N LEU A 71 -1.45 0.10 -12.64
CA LEU A 71 -1.97 1.14 -13.54
C LEU A 71 -3.40 0.86 -14.01
N SER A 72 -3.73 -0.41 -14.24
CA SER A 72 -5.09 -0.83 -14.58
C SER A 72 -6.05 -0.51 -13.44
N ILE A 73 -5.70 -0.90 -12.21
CA ILE A 73 -6.48 -0.59 -10.99
C ILE A 73 -6.70 0.91 -10.84
N PHE A 74 -5.65 1.73 -11.00
CA PHE A 74 -5.79 3.19 -10.89
C PHE A 74 -6.75 3.77 -11.92
N LYS A 75 -6.73 3.26 -13.16
CA LYS A 75 -7.68 3.67 -14.20
C LYS A 75 -9.11 3.24 -13.89
N GLU A 76 -9.31 2.02 -13.38
CA GLU A 76 -10.63 1.56 -12.95
C GLU A 76 -11.20 2.46 -11.83
N VAL A 77 -10.37 2.83 -10.85
CA VAL A 77 -10.72 3.79 -9.80
C VAL A 77 -11.06 5.15 -10.38
N GLY A 78 -10.18 5.72 -11.22
CA GLY A 78 -10.41 7.04 -11.82
C GLY A 78 -11.58 7.12 -12.77
N SER A 79 -12.02 5.99 -13.33
CA SER A 79 -13.24 5.89 -14.13
C SER A 79 -14.51 5.66 -13.31
N GLY A 80 -14.39 5.50 -11.99
CA GLY A 80 -15.50 5.17 -11.11
C GLY A 80 -16.02 3.72 -11.21
N ARG A 81 -15.37 2.87 -12.03
CA ARG A 81 -15.73 1.44 -12.18
C ARG A 81 -15.31 0.59 -10.98
N MET A 82 -14.27 1.01 -10.27
CA MET A 82 -13.84 0.39 -9.01
C MET A 82 -14.07 1.35 -7.85
N LYS A 83 -14.86 0.92 -6.86
CA LYS A 83 -15.04 1.68 -5.61
C LYS A 83 -13.84 1.46 -4.70
N VAL A 84 -13.43 2.52 -4.04
CA VAL A 84 -12.35 2.52 -3.05
C VAL A 84 -12.96 2.79 -1.70
N GLU A 85 -12.44 2.15 -0.66
CA GLU A 85 -12.86 2.44 0.71
C GLU A 85 -12.22 3.76 1.18
N PRO A 86 -12.99 4.66 1.80
CA PRO A 86 -12.42 5.90 2.34
C PRO A 86 -11.40 5.57 3.42
N HIS A 87 -10.46 6.49 3.67
CA HIS A 87 -9.70 6.45 4.92
C HIS A 87 -10.68 6.59 6.07
N GLU A 88 -10.89 5.50 6.82
CA GLU A 88 -11.51 5.61 8.13
C GLU A 88 -10.57 6.46 8.98
N VAL A 89 -11.02 7.67 9.33
CA VAL A 89 -10.40 8.42 10.41
C VAL A 89 -10.80 7.69 11.68
N THR A 90 -10.10 6.61 12.01
CA THR A 90 -10.26 5.96 13.30
C THR A 90 -9.77 6.96 14.33
N ALA A 91 -10.71 7.70 14.95
CA ALA A 91 -10.46 8.32 16.24
C ALA A 91 -9.88 7.20 17.12
N THR A 92 -8.64 7.36 17.56
CA THR A 92 -7.89 6.33 18.27
C THR A 92 -8.59 5.98 19.58
N SER A 93 -9.53 5.04 19.54
CA SER A 93 -9.98 4.29 20.70
C SER A 93 -9.22 2.97 20.65
N GLY A 94 -8.42 2.73 21.69
CA GLY A 94 -7.31 1.78 21.73
C GLY A 94 -7.60 0.43 21.07
N ALA A 95 -6.78 0.09 20.07
CA ALA A 95 -6.66 -1.27 19.59
C ALA A 95 -6.01 -2.11 20.70
N ALA A 96 -6.82 -2.90 21.39
CA ALA A 96 -6.33 -3.98 22.24
C ALA A 96 -5.53 -4.95 21.37
N LEU A 97 -4.27 -5.18 21.71
CA LEU A 97 -3.46 -6.23 21.10
C LEU A 97 -4.16 -7.58 21.31
N PRO A 98 -4.23 -8.47 20.31
CA PRO A 98 -4.68 -9.83 20.54
C PRO A 98 -3.74 -10.48 21.56
N SER A 99 -4.30 -10.87 22.71
CA SER A 99 -3.59 -11.63 23.72
C SER A 99 -3.26 -13.01 23.14
N PHE A 100 -2.02 -13.18 22.69
CA PHE A 100 -1.48 -14.50 22.48
C PHE A 100 -1.31 -15.14 23.85
N ALA A 101 -2.22 -16.04 24.19
CA ALA A 101 -2.07 -16.91 25.35
C ALA A 101 -0.73 -17.65 25.21
N ALA A 102 0.20 -17.35 26.12
CA ALA A 102 1.47 -18.05 26.20
C ALA A 102 1.19 -19.56 26.34
N ILE A 103 1.56 -20.33 25.31
CA ILE A 103 1.57 -21.78 25.36
C ILE A 103 2.54 -22.16 26.48
N ARG A 104 2.03 -22.65 27.61
CA ARG A 104 2.85 -23.26 28.67
C ARG A 104 3.21 -24.69 28.23
N PRO A 105 4.48 -25.03 28.00
CA PRO A 105 4.86 -26.41 27.77
C PRO A 105 5.03 -27.10 29.13
N GLU A 106 3.95 -27.62 29.69
CA GLU A 106 4.04 -28.58 30.79
C GLU A 106 3.23 -29.84 30.46
N ARG A 107 3.94 -30.86 29.97
CA ARG A 107 3.92 -32.18 30.61
C ARG A 107 5.06 -33.04 30.09
N ARG A 108 5.81 -33.55 31.08
CA ARG A 108 6.94 -34.44 30.95
C ARG A 108 6.50 -35.78 30.37
N LEU A 109 7.37 -36.35 29.54
CA LEU A 109 7.42 -37.80 29.30
C LEU A 109 7.80 -38.47 30.61
N ASP A 110 6.87 -39.18 31.22
CA ASP A 110 7.14 -40.18 32.26
C ASP A 110 6.43 -41.49 31.89
N THR A 111 7.26 -42.44 31.46
CA THR A 111 7.21 -43.90 31.69
C THR A 111 5.88 -44.58 32.01
N LEU A 112 5.49 -45.54 31.16
CA LEU A 112 5.13 -46.92 31.53
C LEU A 112 5.49 -47.87 30.39
#